data_AF-A0A0J6FQI9-F1
#
_entry.id   AF-A0A0J6FQI9-F1
#
_cell.length_a   1.000
_cell.length_b   1.000
_cell.length_c   1.000
_cell.angle_alpha   90.00
_cell.angle_beta   90.00
_cell.angle_gamma   90.00
#
_symmetry.space_group_name_H-M   'P 1'
#
loop_
_entity.id
_entity.type
_entity.pdbx_description
1 polymer ?
#
loop_
_entity_poly.entity_id
_entity_poly.type
_entity_poly.pdbx_seq_one_letter_code
_entity_poly.pdbx_strand_id
1 'polypeptide(L)'
;MPLLTLHLLRLQPNTDVRNFVHSVRSSPDVEVVVASRPRRYVIRPEIIDVHHLTNQQWDLMLLLRSAGNGIPPALRSAVSAEYSVNAGIPSKLLKTYPQLDAKLKREASSAPLTSSLEKARNRSSSQSLELSADLLAFMDELVKEHDKPVTMLNLLHFHPNGKPEYFKYGQGFISVAGKRGGNAKIVGNVVKPPSGQTDSRGEADRLENEWWNEISIVHYPSIRHFCDMLAGEDYQEINSKHRLGALRDTILLCTTEIDVEDAQPNSKL
;
A
#
# COMPACT_ATOMS: atom_id res chain seq x y z
N MET A 1 2.41 -5.48 -19.82
CA MET A 1 2.24 -5.41 -18.35
C MET A 1 0.92 -6.09 -18.03
N PRO A 2 0.90 -7.24 -17.34
CA PRO A 2 -0.35 -7.85 -16.93
C PRO A 2 -1.25 -6.86 -16.19
N LEU A 3 -2.53 -6.89 -16.53
CA LEU A 3 -3.55 -6.08 -15.87
C LEU A 3 -3.94 -6.75 -14.56
N LEU A 4 -3.90 -5.97 -13.48
CA LEU A 4 -4.43 -6.34 -12.17
C LEU A 4 -5.41 -5.25 -11.73
N THR A 5 -6.29 -5.59 -10.81
CA THR A 5 -7.21 -4.63 -10.20
C THR A 5 -6.91 -4.53 -8.71
N LEU A 6 -6.67 -3.30 -8.26
CA LEU A 6 -6.69 -2.96 -6.84
C LEU A 6 -8.15 -2.81 -6.44
N HIS A 7 -8.53 -3.41 -5.32
CA HIS A 7 -9.81 -3.25 -4.65
C HIS A 7 -9.59 -2.81 -3.21
N LEU A 8 -10.34 -1.83 -2.75
CA LEU A 8 -10.64 -1.60 -1.34
C LEU A 8 -12.12 -1.93 -1.15
N LEU A 9 -12.42 -2.83 -0.23
CA LEU A 9 -13.75 -3.39 -0.04
C LEU A 9 -14.23 -3.08 1.37
N ARG A 10 -15.48 -2.60 1.46
CA ARG A 10 -16.30 -2.70 2.65
C ARG A 10 -17.13 -3.96 2.50
N LEU A 11 -17.05 -4.85 3.47
CA LEU A 11 -17.82 -6.10 3.46
C LEU A 11 -19.12 -5.92 4.25
N GLN A 12 -20.11 -6.76 3.94
CA GLN A 12 -21.33 -6.83 4.74
C GLN A 12 -21.00 -7.15 6.21
N PRO A 13 -21.76 -6.66 7.20
CA PRO A 13 -21.41 -6.80 8.63
C PRO A 13 -21.21 -8.24 9.12
N ASN A 14 -21.83 -9.22 8.47
CA ASN A 14 -21.74 -10.65 8.80
C ASN A 14 -20.71 -11.42 7.97
N THR A 15 -19.97 -10.75 7.09
CA THR A 15 -18.94 -11.37 6.25
C THR A 15 -17.62 -11.38 6.99
N ASP A 16 -17.14 -12.58 7.32
CA ASP A 16 -15.77 -12.74 7.82
C ASP A 16 -14.74 -12.49 6.70
N VAL A 17 -13.79 -11.59 6.96
CA VAL A 17 -12.76 -11.17 5.98
C VAL A 17 -11.91 -12.35 5.51
N ARG A 18 -11.59 -13.30 6.40
CA ARG A 18 -10.69 -14.41 6.09
C ARG A 18 -11.38 -15.42 5.19
N ASN A 19 -12.61 -15.78 5.55
CA ASN A 19 -13.47 -16.64 4.73
C ASN A 19 -13.70 -16.02 3.35
N PHE A 20 -13.95 -14.70 3.29
CA PHE A 20 -14.09 -14.00 2.01
C PHE A 20 -12.81 -14.11 1.16
N VAL A 21 -11.63 -13.83 1.73
CA VAL A 21 -10.34 -13.97 1.02
C VAL A 21 -10.11 -15.41 0.56
N HIS A 22 -10.42 -16.40 1.39
CA HIS A 22 -10.34 -17.80 1.02
C HIS A 22 -11.24 -18.11 -0.19
N SER A 23 -12.51 -17.68 -0.17
CA SER A 23 -13.43 -17.86 -1.29
C SER A 23 -12.97 -17.16 -2.57
N VAL A 24 -12.36 -15.97 -2.47
CA VAL A 24 -11.76 -15.29 -3.64
C VAL A 24 -10.61 -16.11 -4.21
N ARG A 25 -9.70 -16.63 -3.37
CA ARG A 25 -8.56 -17.46 -3.80
C ARG A 25 -8.98 -18.79 -4.43
N SER A 26 -10.10 -19.36 -3.96
CA SER A 26 -10.65 -20.61 -4.49
C SER A 26 -11.51 -20.41 -5.74
N SER A 27 -11.77 -19.17 -6.14
CA SER A 27 -12.57 -18.88 -7.33
C SER A 27 -11.78 -19.20 -8.61
N PRO A 28 -12.43 -19.78 -9.64
CA PRO A 28 -11.78 -20.06 -10.92
C PRO A 28 -11.20 -18.79 -11.54
N ASP A 29 -10.04 -18.92 -12.18
CA ASP A 29 -9.37 -17.85 -12.93
C ASP A 29 -9.06 -16.59 -12.10
N VAL A 30 -8.93 -16.72 -10.77
CA VAL A 30 -8.52 -15.64 -9.88
C VAL A 30 -7.12 -15.89 -9.31
N GLU A 31 -6.23 -14.92 -9.48
CA GLU A 31 -4.92 -14.87 -8.84
C GLU A 31 -4.91 -13.69 -7.85
N VAL A 32 -4.94 -13.98 -6.55
CA VAL A 32 -4.78 -12.95 -5.51
C VAL A 32 -3.30 -12.72 -5.25
N VAL A 33 -2.80 -11.55 -5.63
CA VAL A 33 -1.39 -11.15 -5.42
C VAL A 33 -1.19 -10.59 -4.03
N VAL A 34 -2.07 -9.70 -3.57
CA VAL A 34 -2.02 -9.12 -2.22
C VAL A 34 -3.40 -9.20 -1.59
N ALA A 35 -3.46 -9.59 -0.31
CA ALA A 35 -4.66 -9.47 0.53
C ALA A 35 -4.25 -8.89 1.88
N SER A 36 -4.79 -7.72 2.22
CA SER A 36 -4.35 -6.96 3.39
C SER A 36 -5.50 -6.23 4.07
N ARG A 37 -5.48 -6.11 5.40
CA ARG A 37 -6.45 -5.32 6.16
C ARG A 37 -6.00 -3.86 6.23
N PRO A 38 -6.80 -2.90 5.75
CA PRO A 38 -6.54 -1.48 5.97
C PRO A 38 -6.52 -1.11 7.46
N ARG A 39 -5.53 -0.31 7.87
CA ARG A 39 -5.37 0.15 9.26
C ARG A 39 -5.53 1.65 9.39
N ARG A 40 -4.76 2.43 8.64
CA ARG A 40 -4.73 3.90 8.78
C ARG A 40 -4.23 4.58 7.52
N TYR A 41 -4.95 5.61 7.08
CA TYR A 41 -4.38 6.59 6.15
C TYR A 41 -3.27 7.37 6.86
N VAL A 42 -2.04 7.18 6.41
CA VAL A 42 -0.87 7.99 6.78
C VAL A 42 -0.91 9.31 6.02
N ILE A 43 -1.22 9.26 4.71
CA ILE A 43 -1.52 10.43 3.88
C ILE A 43 -2.90 10.21 3.24
N ARG A 44 -3.78 11.21 3.37
CA ARG A 44 -5.11 11.22 2.75
C ARG A 44 -5.05 11.93 1.40
N PRO A 45 -5.86 11.50 0.41
CA PRO A 45 -5.98 12.23 -0.84
C PRO A 45 -6.62 13.61 -0.60
N GLU A 46 -6.21 14.59 -1.39
CA GLU A 46 -6.77 15.95 -1.34
C GLU A 46 -7.51 16.36 -2.60
N ILE A 47 -7.27 15.69 -3.74
CA ILE A 47 -7.77 16.10 -5.06
C ILE A 47 -8.49 14.95 -5.77
N ILE A 48 -7.86 13.79 -5.86
CA ILE A 48 -8.28 12.65 -6.68
C ILE A 48 -9.08 11.67 -5.83
N ASP A 49 -10.32 11.39 -6.25
CA ASP A 49 -11.21 10.36 -5.69
C ASP A 49 -11.46 10.48 -4.17
N VAL A 50 -11.30 11.68 -3.60
CA VAL A 50 -11.32 11.93 -2.15
C VAL A 50 -12.52 11.29 -1.46
N HIS A 51 -13.73 11.54 -1.95
CA HIS A 51 -14.96 11.00 -1.37
C HIS A 51 -15.05 9.48 -1.51
N HIS A 52 -14.71 8.94 -2.68
CA HIS A 52 -14.77 7.50 -2.92
C HIS A 52 -13.79 6.75 -2.02
N LEU A 53 -12.59 7.30 -1.80
CA LEU A 53 -11.55 6.70 -0.98
C LEU A 53 -11.77 6.87 0.53
N THR A 54 -12.33 8.00 0.98
CA THR A 54 -12.30 8.36 2.41
C THR A 54 -13.65 8.32 3.13
N ASN A 55 -14.77 8.21 2.41
CA ASN A 55 -16.10 8.15 3.03
C ASN A 55 -16.42 6.77 3.66
N GLN A 56 -15.58 5.76 3.43
CA GLN A 56 -15.78 4.40 3.91
C GLN A 56 -14.61 3.98 4.80
N GLN A 57 -14.91 3.16 5.80
CA GLN A 57 -13.89 2.36 6.47
C GLN A 57 -13.71 1.06 5.69
N TRP A 58 -12.55 0.86 5.10
CA TRP A 58 -12.27 -0.34 4.31
C TRP A 58 -11.89 -1.52 5.20
N ASP A 59 -12.48 -2.68 4.93
CA ASP A 59 -12.21 -3.92 5.68
C ASP A 59 -11.10 -4.75 5.02
N LEU A 60 -10.97 -4.64 3.69
CA LEU A 60 -10.07 -5.47 2.91
C LEU A 60 -9.50 -4.73 1.70
N MET A 61 -8.19 -4.83 1.52
CA MET A 61 -7.48 -4.46 0.30
C MET A 61 -7.10 -5.74 -0.46
N LEU A 62 -7.45 -5.82 -1.74
CA LEU A 62 -7.01 -6.88 -2.64
C LEU A 62 -6.26 -6.27 -3.83
N LEU A 63 -5.17 -6.91 -4.24
CA LEU A 63 -4.62 -6.76 -5.58
C LEU A 63 -4.73 -8.12 -6.26
N LEU A 64 -5.54 -8.23 -7.31
CA LEU A 64 -5.81 -9.50 -7.96
C LEU A 64 -5.82 -9.40 -9.47
N ARG A 65 -5.63 -10.54 -10.13
CA ARG A 65 -6.00 -10.75 -11.53
C ARG A 65 -7.23 -11.65 -11.55
N SER A 66 -8.23 -11.29 -12.35
CA SER A 66 -9.39 -12.13 -12.64
C SER A 66 -9.86 -11.91 -14.07
N ALA A 67 -10.57 -12.89 -14.64
CA ALA A 67 -11.07 -12.80 -16.02
C ALA A 67 -11.93 -11.54 -16.30
N GLY A 68 -12.68 -11.08 -15.30
CA GLY A 68 -13.51 -9.87 -15.37
C GLY A 68 -12.87 -8.61 -14.80
N ASN A 69 -11.58 -8.65 -14.40
CA ASN A 69 -10.89 -7.57 -13.69
C ASN A 69 -11.63 -7.05 -12.44
N GLY A 70 -12.42 -7.92 -11.80
CA GLY A 70 -13.23 -7.58 -10.63
C GLY A 70 -13.37 -8.73 -9.64
N ILE A 71 -14.12 -8.46 -8.57
CA ILE A 71 -14.49 -9.50 -7.60
C ILE A 71 -15.40 -10.54 -8.28
N PRO A 72 -15.17 -11.85 -8.06
CA PRO A 72 -16.02 -12.91 -8.62
C PRO A 72 -17.51 -12.65 -8.40
N PRO A 73 -18.37 -12.82 -9.42
CA PRO A 73 -19.80 -12.51 -9.30
C PRO A 73 -20.49 -13.19 -8.11
N ALA A 74 -20.12 -14.42 -7.80
CA ALA A 74 -20.67 -15.18 -6.67
C ALA A 74 -20.37 -14.55 -5.29
N LEU A 75 -19.35 -13.69 -5.19
CA LEU A 75 -18.93 -13.04 -3.95
C LEU A 75 -19.38 -11.58 -3.86
N ARG A 76 -19.98 -11.04 -4.92
CA ARG A 76 -20.41 -9.63 -4.98
C ARG A 76 -21.44 -9.26 -3.92
N SER A 77 -22.34 -10.18 -3.56
CA SER A 77 -23.36 -9.94 -2.53
C SER A 77 -22.78 -9.69 -1.13
N ALA A 78 -21.54 -10.14 -0.87
CA ALA A 78 -20.84 -9.93 0.39
C ALA A 78 -20.09 -8.59 0.47
N VAL A 79 -20.05 -7.81 -0.62
CA VAL A 79 -19.41 -6.49 -0.70
C VAL A 79 -20.49 -5.41 -0.62
N SER A 80 -20.39 -4.48 0.34
CA SER A 80 -21.35 -3.38 0.49
C SER A 80 -20.86 -2.08 -0.16
N ALA A 81 -19.55 -1.88 -0.25
CA ALA A 81 -18.94 -0.77 -1.00
C ALA A 81 -17.57 -1.19 -1.55
N GLU A 82 -17.18 -0.57 -2.65
CA GLU A 82 -15.93 -0.87 -3.35
C GLU A 82 -15.30 0.42 -3.89
N TYR A 83 -13.99 0.52 -3.72
CA TYR A 83 -13.14 1.34 -4.55
C TYR A 83 -12.23 0.43 -5.38
N SER A 84 -12.20 0.59 -6.70
CA SER A 84 -11.34 -0.18 -7.58
C SER A 84 -10.61 0.67 -8.60
N VAL A 85 -9.37 0.29 -8.92
CA VAL A 85 -8.58 0.85 -10.02
C VAL A 85 -7.79 -0.24 -10.74
N ASN A 86 -7.71 -0.14 -12.07
CA ASN A 86 -6.87 -1.04 -12.87
C ASN A 86 -5.42 -0.56 -12.93
N ALA A 87 -4.48 -1.49 -12.80
CA ALA A 87 -3.05 -1.23 -12.88
C ALA A 87 -2.33 -2.25 -13.77
N GLY A 88 -1.46 -1.74 -14.64
CA GLY A 88 -0.49 -2.54 -15.38
C GLY A 88 0.77 -2.74 -14.55
N ILE A 89 1.04 -3.97 -14.13
CA ILE A 89 2.24 -4.32 -13.36
C ILE A 89 3.28 -5.00 -14.29
N PRO A 90 4.59 -4.75 -14.17
CA PRO A 90 5.59 -5.45 -14.96
C PRO A 90 5.60 -6.98 -14.71
N SER A 91 5.59 -7.79 -15.77
CA SER A 91 5.53 -9.26 -15.64
C SER A 91 6.68 -9.85 -14.84
N LYS A 92 7.89 -9.27 -14.99
CA LYS A 92 9.08 -9.70 -14.25
C LYS A 92 8.87 -9.54 -12.74
N LEU A 93 8.27 -8.43 -12.31
CA LEU A 93 8.00 -8.14 -10.91
C LEU A 93 6.99 -9.14 -10.33
N LEU A 94 5.89 -9.38 -11.05
CA LEU A 94 4.88 -10.36 -10.66
C LEU A 94 5.45 -11.79 -10.57
N LYS A 95 6.28 -12.19 -11.54
CA LYS A 95 6.89 -13.53 -11.55
C LYS A 95 7.76 -13.78 -10.31
N THR A 96 8.46 -12.75 -9.83
CA THR A 96 9.35 -12.85 -8.66
C THR A 96 8.66 -12.49 -7.34
N TYR A 97 7.44 -11.96 -7.40
CA TYR A 97 6.76 -11.42 -6.23
C TYR A 97 6.54 -12.47 -5.13
N PRO A 98 6.06 -13.70 -5.39
CA PRO A 98 5.83 -14.68 -4.31
C PRO A 98 7.10 -15.01 -3.51
N GLN A 99 8.24 -15.17 -4.19
CA GLN A 99 9.51 -15.48 -3.53
C GLN A 99 10.06 -14.26 -2.76
N LEU A 100 9.95 -13.07 -3.35
CA LEU A 100 10.37 -11.82 -2.71
C LEU A 100 9.54 -11.55 -1.44
N ASP A 101 8.23 -11.67 -1.55
CA ASP A 101 7.29 -11.41 -0.47
C ASP A 101 7.51 -12.36 0.72
N ALA A 102 7.61 -13.66 0.45
CA ALA A 102 7.92 -14.66 1.47
C ALA A 102 9.30 -14.43 2.13
N LYS A 103 10.31 -14.02 1.35
CA LYS A 103 11.63 -13.67 1.87
C LYS A 103 11.55 -12.49 2.84
N LEU A 104 10.93 -11.38 2.42
CA LEU A 104 10.80 -10.16 3.23
C LEU A 104 10.06 -10.43 4.54
N LYS A 105 8.94 -11.18 4.49
CA LYS A 105 8.17 -11.56 5.69
C LYS A 105 9.00 -12.40 6.67
N ARG A 106 9.80 -13.35 6.18
CA ARG A 106 10.68 -14.18 7.01
C ARG A 106 11.81 -13.37 7.66
N GLU A 107 12.42 -12.45 6.91
CA GLU A 107 13.57 -11.66 7.36
C GLU A 107 13.18 -10.46 8.24
N ALA A 108 11.90 -10.09 8.29
CA ALA A 108 11.39 -8.93 9.00
C ALA A 108 11.82 -8.87 10.48
N SER A 109 11.77 -9.98 11.21
CA SER A 109 12.16 -10.02 12.63
C SER A 109 13.65 -9.71 12.89
N SER A 110 14.49 -9.83 11.86
CA SER A 110 15.94 -9.59 11.93
C SER A 110 16.36 -8.24 11.35
N ALA A 111 15.43 -7.46 10.80
CA ALA A 111 15.76 -6.17 10.20
C ALA A 111 16.20 -5.16 11.28
N PRO A 112 17.24 -4.35 11.02
CA PRO A 112 17.72 -3.38 11.99
C PRO A 112 16.89 -2.09 11.97
N LEU A 113 16.81 -1.44 13.14
CA LEU A 113 16.41 -0.04 13.28
C LEU A 113 17.65 0.85 13.32
N THR A 114 17.57 2.07 12.78
CA THR A 114 18.72 3.01 12.78
C THR A 114 18.77 3.92 14.02
N SER A 115 17.87 3.70 14.99
CA SER A 115 17.66 4.58 16.15
C SER A 115 17.28 6.02 15.79
N SER A 116 16.85 6.25 14.54
CA SER A 116 16.39 7.56 14.07
C SER A 116 15.11 7.95 14.79
N LEU A 117 14.22 6.98 15.03
CA LEU A 117 12.98 7.20 15.78
C LEU A 117 13.23 7.70 17.21
N GLU A 118 14.14 7.05 17.94
CA GLU A 118 14.50 7.44 19.31
C GLU A 118 15.14 8.83 19.36
N LYS A 119 16.02 9.15 18.40
CA LYS A 119 16.60 10.49 18.27
C LYS A 119 15.52 11.54 17.98
N ALA A 120 14.56 11.25 17.12
CA ALA A 120 13.47 12.17 16.78
C ALA A 120 12.55 12.44 17.97
N ARG A 121 12.20 11.42 18.76
CA ARG A 121 11.39 11.57 20.00
C ARG A 121 12.05 12.48 21.04
N ASN A 122 13.38 12.51 21.07
CA ASN A 122 14.15 13.34 21.99
C ASN A 122 14.41 14.77 21.48
N ARG A 123 14.04 15.11 20.24
CA ARG A 123 14.17 16.47 19.69
C ARG A 123 12.84 17.22 19.86
N SER A 124 12.89 18.39 20.50
CA SER A 124 11.71 19.22 20.81
C SER A 124 11.08 19.96 19.61
N SER A 125 11.40 19.61 18.36
CA SER A 125 10.95 20.39 17.19
C SER A 125 10.66 19.55 15.95
N SER A 126 9.58 19.96 15.30
CA SER A 126 8.86 19.52 14.08
C SER A 126 9.65 19.31 12.78
N GLN A 127 10.89 18.85 12.82
CA GLN A 127 11.75 18.78 11.63
C GLN A 127 11.56 17.55 10.72
N SER A 128 10.77 16.56 11.13
CA SER A 128 10.33 15.51 10.22
C SER A 128 9.00 15.93 9.61
N LEU A 129 9.01 16.30 8.32
CA LEU A 129 7.81 16.75 7.59
C LEU A 129 6.69 15.69 7.59
N GLU A 130 7.05 14.42 7.82
CA GLU A 130 6.16 13.27 7.64
C GLU A 130 5.87 12.51 8.96
N LEU A 131 6.67 12.68 10.02
CA LEU A 131 6.48 11.97 11.30
C LEU A 131 5.69 12.85 12.28
N SER A 132 4.36 12.77 12.22
CA SER A 132 3.46 13.49 13.11
C SER A 132 3.27 12.79 14.47
N ALA A 133 2.79 13.54 15.47
CA ALA A 133 2.40 12.97 16.77
C ALA A 133 1.30 11.90 16.63
N ASP A 134 0.33 12.13 15.75
CA ASP A 134 -0.74 11.17 15.46
C ASP A 134 -0.20 9.86 14.87
N LEU A 135 0.81 9.94 13.99
CA LEU A 135 1.44 8.75 13.42
C LEU A 135 2.23 7.97 14.48
N LEU A 136 2.90 8.66 15.41
CA LEU A 136 3.57 8.03 16.54
C LEU A 136 2.59 7.34 17.50
N ALA A 137 1.47 7.99 17.81
CA ALA A 137 0.42 7.40 18.62
C ALA A 137 -0.17 6.14 17.94
N PHE A 138 -0.48 6.24 16.65
CA PHE A 138 -0.94 5.09 15.86
C PHE A 138 0.08 3.95 15.85
N MET A 139 1.38 4.25 15.70
CA MET A 139 2.44 3.24 15.78
C MET A 139 2.44 2.54 17.14
N ASP A 140 2.37 3.30 18.24
CA ASP A 140 2.36 2.76 19.61
C ASP A 140 1.11 1.91 19.88
N GLU A 141 -0.04 2.26 19.29
CA GLU A 141 -1.27 1.46 19.34
C GLU A 141 -1.16 0.18 18.50
N LEU A 142 -0.77 0.30 17.23
CA LEU A 142 -0.71 -0.83 16.31
C LEU A 142 0.27 -1.90 16.80
N VAL A 143 1.41 -1.54 17.38
CA VAL A 143 2.39 -2.51 17.92
C VAL A 143 1.80 -3.40 19.01
N LYS A 144 0.79 -2.92 19.77
CA LYS A 144 0.12 -3.74 20.80
C LYS A 144 -0.68 -4.89 20.19
N GLU A 145 -1.19 -4.70 18.98
CA GLU A 145 -2.03 -5.67 18.27
C GLU A 145 -1.28 -6.42 17.15
N HIS A 146 -0.27 -5.79 16.56
CA HIS A 146 0.45 -6.25 15.37
C HIS A 146 1.89 -5.71 15.33
N ASP A 147 2.79 -6.37 16.06
CA ASP A 147 4.24 -6.13 15.95
C ASP A 147 4.88 -7.05 14.90
N LYS A 148 4.39 -6.91 13.66
CA LYS A 148 4.71 -7.76 12.51
C LYS A 148 4.83 -6.90 11.25
N PRO A 149 5.23 -7.48 10.10
CA PRO A 149 5.26 -6.76 8.83
C PRO A 149 4.02 -5.94 8.53
N VAL A 150 4.24 -4.71 8.06
CA VAL A 150 3.19 -3.84 7.54
C VAL A 150 3.41 -3.57 6.06
N THR A 151 2.33 -3.30 5.36
CA THR A 151 2.32 -3.03 3.93
C THR A 151 1.67 -1.68 3.66
N MET A 152 2.37 -0.84 2.91
CA MET A 152 1.93 0.50 2.54
C MET A 152 1.45 0.51 1.09
N LEU A 153 0.16 0.80 0.90
CA LEU A 153 -0.41 1.10 -0.42
C LEU A 153 -0.20 2.58 -0.72
N ASN A 154 0.39 2.87 -1.87
CA ASN A 154 0.44 4.22 -2.43
C ASN A 154 -0.35 4.26 -3.74
N LEU A 155 -1.17 5.30 -3.89
CA LEU A 155 -1.59 5.79 -5.21
C LEU A 155 -1.01 7.19 -5.38
N LEU A 156 -0.47 7.46 -6.56
CA LEU A 156 0.34 8.65 -6.83
C LEU A 156 -0.20 9.38 -8.06
N HIS A 157 -0.37 10.69 -7.94
CA HIS A 157 -0.61 11.58 -9.07
C HIS A 157 0.53 12.58 -9.16
N PHE A 158 1.16 12.68 -10.33
CA PHE A 158 2.30 13.57 -10.55
C PHE A 158 1.85 14.93 -11.05
N HIS A 159 2.58 15.98 -10.68
CA HIS A 159 2.54 17.23 -11.44
C HIS A 159 3.03 16.98 -12.89
N PRO A 160 2.71 17.88 -13.84
CA PRO A 160 3.37 17.89 -15.14
C PRO A 160 4.90 17.84 -14.96
N ASN A 161 5.56 16.90 -15.63
CA ASN A 161 7.01 16.62 -15.49
C ASN A 161 7.48 16.18 -14.09
N GLY A 162 6.58 15.82 -13.17
CA GLY A 162 6.94 15.31 -11.84
C GLY A 162 7.49 13.89 -11.84
N LYS A 163 7.04 13.03 -12.77
CA LYS A 163 7.42 11.61 -12.83
C LYS A 163 8.95 11.37 -12.92
N PRO A 164 9.73 12.11 -13.72
CA PRO A 164 11.19 12.02 -13.71
C PRO A 164 11.84 12.32 -12.36
N GLU A 165 11.37 13.33 -11.61
CA GLU A 165 11.87 13.62 -10.26
C GLU A 165 11.47 12.54 -9.28
N TYR A 166 10.23 12.06 -9.36
CA TYR A 166 9.78 10.95 -8.52
C TYR A 166 10.56 9.65 -8.78
N PHE A 167 10.99 9.42 -10.02
CA PHE A 167 11.87 8.29 -10.35
C PHE A 167 13.23 8.40 -9.61
N LYS A 168 13.81 9.60 -9.50
CA LYS A 168 15.02 9.84 -8.69
C LYS A 168 14.76 9.57 -7.21
N TYR A 169 13.60 9.96 -6.69
CA TYR A 169 13.17 9.57 -5.35
C TYR A 169 13.15 8.04 -5.19
N GLY A 170 12.53 7.31 -6.12
CA GLY A 170 12.48 5.85 -6.10
C GLY A 170 13.86 5.19 -6.10
N GLN A 171 14.84 5.74 -6.84
CA GLN A 171 16.22 5.26 -6.84
C GLN A 171 16.88 5.46 -5.47
N GLY A 172 16.72 6.63 -4.85
CA GLY A 172 17.23 6.90 -3.49
C GLY A 172 16.54 6.06 -2.42
N PHE A 173 15.24 5.84 -2.57
CA PHE A 173 14.41 5.08 -1.65
C PHE A 173 14.91 3.65 -1.46
N ILE A 174 15.37 2.97 -2.52
CA ILE A 174 15.89 1.59 -2.42
C ILE A 174 17.01 1.50 -1.38
N SER A 175 17.93 2.46 -1.37
CA SER A 175 19.04 2.50 -0.41
C SER A 175 18.54 2.84 1.00
N VAL A 176 17.75 3.92 1.13
CA VAL A 176 17.32 4.44 2.43
C VAL A 176 16.35 3.49 3.15
N ALA A 177 15.35 2.97 2.45
CA ALA A 177 14.40 2.02 3.02
C ALA A 177 15.06 0.66 3.24
N GLY A 178 15.94 0.22 2.33
CA GLY A 178 16.65 -1.05 2.43
C GLY A 178 17.47 -1.21 3.70
N LYS A 179 18.08 -0.12 4.22
CA LYS A 179 18.77 -0.11 5.53
C LYS A 179 17.89 -0.55 6.69
N ARG A 180 16.57 -0.43 6.56
CA ARG A 180 15.54 -0.72 7.59
C ARG A 180 14.63 -1.88 7.15
N GLY A 181 15.06 -2.66 6.15
CA GLY A 181 14.28 -3.76 5.57
C GLY A 181 13.08 -3.34 4.73
N GLY A 182 12.91 -2.04 4.44
CA GLY A 182 11.84 -1.56 3.57
C GLY A 182 12.06 -1.93 2.11
N ASN A 183 10.99 -2.30 1.39
CA ASN A 183 11.09 -2.74 0.00
C ASN A 183 9.81 -2.46 -0.80
N ALA A 184 9.94 -1.85 -1.99
CA ALA A 184 8.84 -1.69 -2.93
C ALA A 184 8.59 -3.00 -3.70
N LYS A 185 7.68 -3.84 -3.17
CA LYS A 185 7.40 -5.18 -3.70
C LYS A 185 6.61 -5.15 -5.01
N ILE A 186 5.71 -4.17 -5.16
CA ILE A 186 4.94 -3.93 -6.38
C ILE A 186 5.05 -2.45 -6.75
N VAL A 187 5.28 -2.19 -8.03
CA VAL A 187 5.16 -0.87 -8.66
C VAL A 187 4.52 -1.09 -10.02
N GLY A 188 3.57 -0.25 -10.41
CA GLY A 188 2.97 -0.30 -11.73
C GLY A 188 2.18 0.95 -12.06
N ASN A 189 1.79 1.08 -13.32
CA ASN A 189 1.05 2.25 -13.78
C ASN A 189 -0.45 1.99 -13.64
N VAL A 190 -1.19 2.95 -13.12
CA VAL A 190 -2.65 2.94 -13.19
C VAL A 190 -3.04 3.21 -14.65
N VAL A 191 -3.96 2.43 -15.20
CA VAL A 191 -4.32 2.43 -16.63
C VAL A 191 -5.83 2.54 -16.81
N LYS A 192 -6.30 2.86 -18.02
CA LYS A 192 -7.74 2.86 -18.33
C LYS A 192 -8.34 1.47 -18.13
N PRO A 193 -9.58 1.36 -17.62
CA PRO A 193 -10.26 0.07 -17.64
C PRO A 193 -10.43 -0.38 -19.11
N PRO A 194 -10.44 -1.69 -19.39
CA PRO A 194 -10.74 -2.19 -20.72
C PRO A 194 -12.10 -1.70 -21.23
N SER A 195 -12.26 -1.65 -22.56
CA SER A 195 -13.52 -1.22 -23.17
C SER A 195 -14.71 -2.02 -22.64
N GLY A 196 -15.79 -1.33 -22.26
CA GLY A 196 -16.99 -1.92 -21.67
C GLY A 196 -16.89 -2.25 -20.16
N GLN A 197 -15.78 -1.89 -19.51
CA GLN A 197 -15.62 -1.98 -18.06
C GLN A 197 -15.50 -0.59 -17.43
N THR A 198 -15.89 -0.49 -16.17
CA THR A 198 -15.76 0.71 -15.35
C THR A 198 -15.01 0.38 -14.06
N ASP A 199 -14.42 1.41 -13.46
CA ASP A 199 -13.89 1.32 -12.11
C ASP A 199 -14.29 2.57 -11.31
N SER A 200 -13.79 2.73 -10.09
CA SER A 200 -14.28 3.77 -9.17
C SER A 200 -13.85 5.19 -9.51
N ARG A 201 -13.12 5.39 -10.61
CA ARG A 201 -12.74 6.72 -11.09
C ARG A 201 -13.86 7.47 -11.81
N GLY A 202 -15.01 6.81 -12.05
CA GLY A 202 -16.19 7.42 -12.65
C GLY A 202 -16.23 7.28 -14.17
N GLU A 203 -16.59 8.35 -14.87
CA GLU A 203 -16.88 8.34 -16.30
C GLU A 203 -15.68 7.88 -17.15
N ALA A 204 -15.97 7.12 -18.21
CA ALA A 204 -14.95 6.54 -19.09
C ALA A 204 -14.16 7.60 -19.88
N ASP A 205 -14.70 8.81 -20.02
CA ASP A 205 -14.09 9.95 -20.72
C ASP A 205 -13.32 10.90 -19.79
N ARG A 206 -13.29 10.64 -18.48
CA ARG A 206 -12.49 11.41 -17.52
C ARG A 206 -11.04 11.47 -17.99
N LEU A 207 -10.46 12.67 -17.98
CA LEU A 207 -9.13 12.90 -18.52
C LEU A 207 -8.07 12.14 -17.69
N GLU A 208 -7.07 11.55 -18.36
CA GLU A 208 -6.01 10.77 -17.69
C GLU A 208 -5.19 11.59 -16.68
N ASN A 209 -5.11 12.91 -16.88
CA ASN A 209 -4.48 13.86 -15.96
C ASN A 209 -5.35 14.18 -14.72
N GLU A 210 -6.47 13.50 -14.55
CA GLU A 210 -7.29 13.52 -13.33
C GLU A 210 -7.32 12.15 -12.66
N TRP A 211 -6.46 11.22 -13.04
CA TRP A 211 -6.41 9.87 -12.49
C TRP A 211 -5.13 9.65 -11.72
N TRP A 212 -5.14 8.72 -10.76
CA TRP A 212 -3.88 8.16 -10.27
C TRP A 212 -3.03 7.68 -11.44
N ASN A 213 -1.73 7.96 -11.41
CA ASN A 213 -0.79 7.58 -12.45
C ASN A 213 -0.06 6.28 -12.10
N GLU A 214 0.21 6.07 -10.82
CA GLU A 214 1.04 4.96 -10.35
C GLU A 214 0.47 4.36 -9.06
N ILE A 215 0.64 3.04 -8.93
CA ILE A 215 0.41 2.28 -7.72
C ILE A 215 1.74 1.72 -7.23
N SER A 216 1.99 1.78 -5.93
CA SER A 216 3.05 0.99 -5.31
C SER A 216 2.61 0.34 -4.01
N ILE A 217 3.14 -0.86 -3.75
CA ILE A 217 2.91 -1.62 -2.52
C ILE A 217 4.27 -1.90 -1.90
N VAL A 218 4.48 -1.33 -0.71
CA VAL A 218 5.78 -1.30 -0.04
C VAL A 218 5.71 -2.07 1.27
N HIS A 219 6.63 -3.00 1.45
CA HIS A 219 6.82 -3.72 2.70
C HIS A 219 7.68 -2.93 3.68
N TYR A 220 7.34 -3.02 4.96
CA TYR A 220 8.24 -2.73 6.06
C TYR A 220 8.20 -3.86 7.09
N PRO A 221 9.32 -4.16 7.76
CA PRO A 221 9.37 -5.22 8.78
C PRO A 221 8.42 -5.03 9.95
N SER A 222 8.14 -3.78 10.33
CA SER A 222 7.04 -3.39 11.22
C SER A 222 6.75 -1.89 11.07
N ILE A 223 5.66 -1.41 11.67
CA ILE A 223 5.33 0.02 11.69
C ILE A 223 6.46 0.87 12.32
N ARG A 224 7.21 0.29 13.27
CA ARG A 224 8.41 0.93 13.84
C ARG A 224 9.49 1.22 12.80
N HIS A 225 9.72 0.29 11.86
CA HIS A 225 10.71 0.47 10.80
C HIS A 225 10.29 1.55 9.80
N PHE A 226 8.99 1.64 9.52
CA PHE A 226 8.44 2.73 8.72
C PHE A 226 8.64 4.09 9.41
N CYS A 227 8.27 4.22 10.68
CA CYS A 227 8.46 5.45 11.44
C CYS A 227 9.95 5.81 11.63
N ASP A 228 10.82 4.82 11.84
CA ASP A 228 12.27 5.02 11.91
C ASP A 228 12.85 5.53 10.58
N MET A 229 12.32 5.05 9.44
CA MET A 229 12.66 5.60 8.13
C MET A 229 12.22 7.06 8.00
N LEU A 230 10.98 7.40 8.36
CA LEU A 230 10.50 8.79 8.32
C LEU A 230 11.28 9.72 9.26
N ALA A 231 11.81 9.20 10.37
CA ALA A 231 12.66 9.94 11.28
C ALA A 231 14.10 10.17 10.75
N GLY A 232 14.52 9.41 9.73
CA GLY A 232 15.88 9.45 9.20
C GLY A 232 16.16 10.70 8.37
N GLU A 233 17.26 11.39 8.66
CA GLU A 233 17.74 12.53 7.87
C GLU A 233 18.01 12.12 6.40
N ASP A 234 18.49 10.88 6.20
CA ASP A 234 18.73 10.30 4.86
C ASP A 234 17.44 10.13 4.04
N TYR A 235 16.32 9.86 4.70
CA TYR A 235 15.01 9.86 4.06
C TYR A 235 14.48 11.27 3.79
N GLN A 236 14.59 12.17 4.78
CA GLN A 236 14.07 13.53 4.65
C GLN A 236 14.76 14.29 3.51
N GLU A 237 16.05 14.06 3.28
CA GLU A 237 16.78 14.66 2.15
C GLU A 237 16.18 14.24 0.79
N ILE A 238 16.00 12.93 0.54
CA ILE A 238 15.46 12.47 -0.74
C ILE A 238 13.96 12.79 -0.89
N ASN A 239 13.19 12.78 0.21
CA ASN A 239 11.77 13.09 0.21
C ASN A 239 11.55 14.56 -0.18
N SER A 240 12.23 15.48 0.50
CA SER A 240 12.13 16.91 0.23
C SER A 240 12.61 17.29 -1.16
N LYS A 241 13.73 16.70 -1.61
CA LYS A 241 14.35 17.05 -2.89
C LYS A 241 13.61 16.52 -4.12
N HIS A 242 13.05 15.31 -4.03
CA HIS A 242 12.58 14.59 -5.23
C HIS A 242 11.12 14.14 -5.17
N ARG A 243 10.52 14.01 -3.98
CA ARG A 243 9.13 13.50 -3.84
C ARG A 243 8.11 14.61 -3.69
N LEU A 244 8.30 15.53 -2.74
CA LEU A 244 7.27 16.52 -2.39
C LEU A 244 6.86 17.40 -3.58
N GLY A 245 7.82 17.94 -4.33
CA GLY A 245 7.54 18.77 -5.51
C GLY A 245 7.07 18.00 -6.75
N ALA A 246 7.16 16.66 -6.73
CA ALA A 246 6.80 15.83 -7.88
C ALA A 246 5.33 15.39 -7.85
N LEU A 247 4.72 15.30 -6.66
CA LEU A 247 3.37 14.81 -6.46
C LEU A 247 2.37 15.96 -6.37
N ARG A 248 1.32 15.89 -7.18
CA ARG A 248 0.14 16.75 -7.05
C ARG A 248 -0.85 16.20 -6.04
N ASP A 249 -0.95 14.87 -5.94
CA ASP A 249 -1.78 14.20 -4.95
C ASP A 249 -1.20 12.81 -4.64
N THR A 250 -1.51 12.28 -3.46
CA THR A 250 -1.12 10.94 -3.05
C THR A 250 -2.01 10.41 -1.95
N ILE A 251 -2.24 9.09 -1.96
CA ILE A 251 -2.63 8.38 -0.75
C ILE A 251 -1.50 7.52 -0.26
N LEU A 252 -1.41 7.37 1.05
CA LEU A 252 -0.56 6.39 1.70
C LEU A 252 -1.39 5.68 2.77
N LEU A 253 -1.78 4.44 2.50
CA LEU A 253 -2.61 3.63 3.38
C LEU A 253 -1.78 2.51 3.99
N CYS A 254 -1.64 2.53 5.31
CA CYS A 254 -1.04 1.45 6.08
C CYS A 254 -2.02 0.29 6.20
N THR A 255 -1.52 -0.92 5.93
CA THR A 255 -2.28 -2.17 5.93
C THR A 255 -1.46 -3.31 6.57
N THR A 256 -2.13 -4.38 6.99
CA THR A 256 -1.51 -5.60 7.53
C THR A 256 -1.97 -6.83 6.75
N GLU A 257 -1.02 -7.56 6.17
CA GLU A 257 -1.37 -8.68 5.28
C GLU A 257 -2.03 -9.82 6.04
N ILE A 258 -3.12 -10.36 5.47
CA ILE A 258 -4.00 -11.32 6.15
C ILE A 258 -3.24 -12.59 6.57
N ASP A 259 -2.30 -13.05 5.74
CA ASP A 259 -1.47 -14.23 6.01
C ASP A 259 -0.42 -14.00 7.12
N VAL A 260 -0.01 -12.74 7.34
CA VAL A 260 0.92 -12.37 8.42
C VAL A 260 0.22 -12.28 9.76
N GLU A 261 -1.03 -11.80 9.77
CA GLU A 261 -1.85 -11.76 10.98
C GLU A 261 -2.03 -13.15 11.59
N ASP A 262 -2.20 -14.16 10.73
CA ASP A 262 -2.43 -15.56 11.09
C ASP A 262 -1.19 -16.32 11.54
N ALA A 263 0.01 -15.86 11.18
CA ALA A 263 1.24 -16.49 11.62
C ALA A 263 1.32 -16.44 13.16
N GLN A 264 1.17 -17.57 13.85
CA GLN A 264 1.38 -17.63 15.29
C GLN A 264 2.78 -17.08 15.62
N PRO A 265 2.97 -16.38 16.75
CA PRO A 265 4.31 -16.07 17.21
C PRO A 265 5.03 -17.41 17.35
N ASN A 266 6.10 -17.62 16.56
CA ASN A 266 6.91 -18.83 16.60
C ASN A 266 7.18 -19.19 18.06
N SER A 267 6.52 -20.25 18.55
CA SER A 267 6.95 -20.95 19.74
C SER A 267 8.35 -21.46 19.39
N LYS A 268 9.35 -20.78 19.95
CA LYS A 268 10.77 -21.06 19.80
C LYS A 268 11.03 -22.57 19.77
N LEU A 269 11.66 -23.05 18.70
CA LEU A 269 12.46 -24.27 18.71
C LEU A 269 13.88 -23.91 19.13
#